data_AF-A0A1B1PT92-F1
#
_entry.id   AF-A0A1B1PT92-F1
#
_cell.length_a   1.000
_cell.length_b   1.000
_cell.length_c   1.000
_cell.angle_alpha   90.00
_cell.angle_beta   90.00
_cell.angle_gamma   90.00
#
_symmetry.space_group_name_H-M   'P 1'
#
loop_
_entity.id
_entity.type
_entity.pdbx_description
1 polymer ?
#
loop_
_entity_poly.entity_id
_entity_poly.type
_entity_poly.pdbx_seq_one_letter_code
_entity_poly.pdbx_strand_id
1 'polypeptide(L)'
;MGPLPFELFREPLIPASDAGYTTDELRRYLGVGRNNVTPVLSRFGILKLHGVVPETVLWHQLFGLAPADDAALQALREPLANTTWVSQVTRVPVSTLRDHLRTGRWAYDAGIQLGDTTGGGPPRLRRWIPALIRSRRLGVQPPNFTHVPPRAQLPDDGSSPLATGREGEGMPAFEDVFSALFGAGSGFPR
;
A
#
# COMPACT_ATOMS: atom_id res chain seq x y z
N MET A 1 25.69 -21.31 -11.56
CA MET A 1 26.10 -19.88 -11.54
C MET A 1 25.17 -19.09 -10.64
N GLY A 2 25.69 -18.49 -9.56
CA GLY A 2 25.06 -17.44 -8.71
C GLY A 2 24.32 -16.38 -9.53
N PRO A 3 23.15 -15.82 -9.15
CA PRO A 3 22.84 -14.48 -9.67
C PRO A 3 23.99 -13.58 -9.22
N LEU A 4 24.54 -12.81 -10.14
CA LEU A 4 25.62 -11.88 -9.83
C LEU A 4 25.09 -10.82 -8.86
N PRO A 5 25.93 -10.23 -7.99
CA PRO A 5 25.47 -9.32 -6.93
C PRO A 5 24.68 -8.11 -7.45
N PHE A 6 24.87 -7.71 -8.71
CA PHE A 6 24.11 -6.62 -9.33
C PHE A 6 22.66 -6.99 -9.66
N GLU A 7 22.31 -8.27 -9.84
CA GLU A 7 20.93 -8.70 -10.11
C GLU A 7 20.03 -8.62 -8.86
N LEU A 8 20.64 -8.38 -7.69
CA LEU A 8 19.94 -8.19 -6.42
C LEU A 8 19.40 -6.77 -6.25
N PHE A 9 19.96 -5.81 -6.98
CA PHE A 9 19.55 -4.41 -6.95
C PHE A 9 18.68 -4.12 -8.15
N ARG A 10 17.63 -3.33 -7.93
CA ARG A 10 16.74 -2.88 -8.99
C ARG A 10 16.78 -1.36 -9.00
N GLU A 11 16.78 -0.78 -10.19
CA GLU A 11 16.77 0.67 -10.32
C GLU A 11 15.50 1.24 -9.67
N PRO A 12 15.63 2.17 -8.72
CA PRO A 12 14.49 2.82 -8.10
C PRO A 12 13.63 3.51 -9.15
N LEU A 13 12.31 3.29 -9.09
CA LEU A 13 11.39 4.01 -9.94
C LEU A 13 11.05 5.35 -9.29
N ILE A 14 11.70 6.42 -9.73
CA ILE A 14 11.37 7.78 -9.29
C ILE A 14 10.15 8.25 -10.10
N PRO A 15 9.04 8.67 -9.45
CA PRO A 15 7.90 9.22 -10.17
C PRO A 15 8.30 10.45 -10.99
N ALA A 16 7.72 10.63 -12.16
CA ALA A 16 7.94 11.82 -12.98
C ALA A 16 7.40 13.11 -12.35
N SER A 17 6.47 13.00 -11.40
CA SER A 17 5.88 14.11 -10.65
C SER A 17 5.97 13.85 -9.16
N ASP A 18 6.30 14.89 -8.39
CA ASP A 18 6.32 14.85 -6.93
C ASP A 18 4.95 14.48 -6.32
N ALA A 19 3.86 14.60 -7.09
CA ALA A 19 2.53 14.18 -6.67
C ALA A 19 2.37 12.66 -6.54
N GLY A 20 3.23 11.86 -7.18
CA GLY A 20 3.25 10.41 -7.08
C GLY A 20 3.19 9.68 -8.43
N TYR A 21 2.88 8.38 -8.38
CA TYR A 21 2.93 7.51 -9.55
C TYR A 21 1.70 7.66 -10.45
N THR A 22 1.95 7.78 -11.74
CA THR A 22 0.97 7.56 -12.80
C THR A 22 0.58 6.09 -12.89
N THR A 23 -0.48 5.79 -13.64
CA THR A 23 -0.94 4.40 -13.84
C THR A 23 0.13 3.53 -14.52
N ASP A 24 0.92 4.10 -15.45
CA ASP A 24 1.98 3.38 -16.16
C ASP A 24 3.24 3.18 -15.30
N GLU A 25 3.55 4.11 -14.40
CA GLU A 25 4.60 3.91 -13.40
C GLU A 25 4.18 2.86 -12.36
N LEU A 26 2.94 2.91 -11.87
CA LEU A 26 2.41 1.88 -10.98
C LEU A 26 2.47 0.49 -11.61
N ARG A 27 2.16 0.38 -12.91
CA ARG A 27 2.29 -0.87 -13.66
C ARG A 27 3.72 -1.43 -13.59
N ARG A 28 4.72 -0.56 -13.77
CA ARG A 28 6.15 -0.91 -13.69
C ARG A 28 6.56 -1.25 -12.26
N TYR A 29 6.18 -0.42 -11.30
CA TYR A 29 6.48 -0.59 -9.88
C TYR A 29 5.91 -1.90 -9.32
N LEU A 30 4.62 -2.17 -9.53
CA LEU A 30 3.97 -3.39 -9.06
C LEU A 30 4.37 -4.63 -9.90
N GLY A 31 4.92 -4.41 -11.10
CA GLY A 31 5.27 -5.45 -12.05
C GLY A 31 4.04 -6.27 -12.48
N VAL A 32 2.92 -5.61 -12.75
CA VAL A 32 1.66 -6.25 -13.15
C VAL A 32 1.24 -5.81 -14.56
N GLY A 33 0.33 -6.55 -15.20
CA GLY A 33 -0.25 -6.12 -16.48
C GLY A 33 -1.14 -4.89 -16.31
N ARG A 34 -1.33 -4.10 -17.39
CA ARG A 34 -2.15 -2.86 -17.40
C ARG A 34 -3.54 -3.07 -16.77
N ASN A 35 -4.18 -4.19 -17.07
CA ASN A 35 -5.53 -4.50 -16.60
C ASN A 35 -5.61 -4.89 -15.11
N ASN A 36 -4.46 -5.07 -14.44
CA ASN A 36 -4.42 -5.46 -13.03
C ASN A 36 -4.18 -4.25 -12.10
N VAL A 37 -3.79 -3.08 -12.62
CA VAL A 37 -3.49 -1.92 -11.75
C VAL A 37 -4.74 -1.46 -11.00
N THR A 38 -5.84 -1.19 -11.72
CA THR A 38 -7.09 -0.72 -11.08
C THR A 38 -7.66 -1.71 -10.08
N PRO A 39 -7.82 -3.02 -10.39
CA PRO A 39 -8.29 -4.00 -9.40
C PRO A 39 -7.41 -4.08 -8.15
N VAL A 40 -6.08 -3.98 -8.30
CA VAL A 40 -5.16 -3.96 -7.17
C VAL A 40 -5.41 -2.73 -6.31
N LEU A 41 -5.45 -1.52 -6.90
CA LEU A 41 -5.69 -0.29 -6.14
C LEU A 41 -7.02 -0.36 -5.37
N SER A 42 -8.11 -0.77 -6.02
CA SER A 42 -9.42 -0.91 -5.37
C SER A 42 -9.39 -1.91 -4.21
N ARG A 43 -8.71 -3.05 -4.38
CA ARG A 43 -8.59 -4.08 -3.33
C ARG A 43 -7.90 -3.57 -2.07
N PHE A 44 -6.89 -2.71 -2.23
CA PHE A 44 -6.16 -2.12 -1.12
C PHE A 44 -6.75 -0.76 -0.68
N GLY A 45 -7.91 -0.35 -1.21
CA GLY A 45 -8.54 0.92 -0.87
C GLY A 45 -7.72 2.15 -1.26
N ILE A 46 -6.93 2.05 -2.31
CA ILE A 46 -6.05 3.13 -2.79
C ILE A 46 -6.80 3.95 -3.83
N LEU A 47 -7.10 5.20 -3.49
CA LEU A 47 -7.74 6.15 -4.39
C LEU A 47 -6.69 6.90 -5.23
N LYS A 48 -7.03 7.15 -6.49
CA LYS A 48 -6.23 8.03 -7.37
C LYS A 48 -6.64 9.48 -7.12
N LEU A 49 -5.68 10.32 -6.79
CA LEU A 49 -5.87 11.77 -6.73
C LEU A 49 -5.47 12.35 -8.07
N HIS A 50 -6.43 12.92 -8.81
CA HIS A 50 -6.18 13.50 -10.15
C HIS A 50 -5.42 12.57 -11.13
N GLY A 51 -5.68 11.25 -11.05
CA GLY A 51 -5.03 10.26 -11.92
C GLY A 51 -3.65 9.78 -11.47
N VAL A 52 -3.11 10.31 -10.37
CA VAL A 52 -1.86 9.86 -9.74
C VAL A 52 -2.11 9.22 -8.37
N VAL A 53 -1.18 8.40 -7.91
CA VAL A 53 -1.21 7.77 -6.58
C VAL A 53 0.02 8.21 -5.80
N PRO A 54 -0.14 8.93 -4.68
CA PRO A 54 0.97 9.31 -3.83
C PRO A 54 1.75 8.10 -3.31
N GLU A 55 3.08 8.18 -3.32
CA GLU A 55 3.95 7.07 -2.92
C GLU A 55 3.70 6.61 -1.48
N THR A 56 3.53 7.57 -0.57
CA THR A 56 3.28 7.30 0.85
C THR A 56 1.97 6.53 1.05
N VAL A 57 0.90 6.93 0.37
CA VAL A 57 -0.40 6.24 0.43
C VAL A 57 -0.26 4.82 -0.10
N LEU A 58 0.46 4.64 -1.21
CA LEU A 58 0.73 3.33 -1.80
C LEU A 58 1.44 2.40 -0.82
N TRP A 59 2.55 2.83 -0.21
CA TRP A 59 3.33 1.98 0.69
C TRP A 59 2.62 1.71 2.02
N HIS A 60 1.90 2.69 2.56
CA HIS A 60 1.11 2.52 3.77
C HIS A 60 -0.01 1.48 3.56
N GLN A 61 -0.73 1.54 2.45
CA GLN A 61 -1.84 0.61 2.20
C GLN A 61 -1.37 -0.79 1.78
N LEU A 62 -0.29 -0.88 1.01
CA LEU A 62 0.23 -2.18 0.56
C LEU A 62 1.00 -2.90 1.69
N PHE A 63 1.93 -2.20 2.33
CA PHE A 63 2.90 -2.83 3.22
C PHE A 63 2.72 -2.43 4.69
N GLY A 64 1.97 -1.37 4.98
CA GLY A 64 1.95 -0.77 6.33
C GLY A 64 3.32 -0.23 6.72
N LEU A 65 4.07 0.32 5.75
CA LEU A 65 5.43 0.81 5.94
C LEU A 65 5.58 2.24 5.42
N ALA A 66 6.43 3.00 6.10
CA ALA A 66 6.97 4.29 5.65
C ALA A 66 8.51 4.28 5.72
N PRO A 67 9.20 4.99 4.83
CA PRO A 67 10.65 5.16 4.93
C PRO A 67 11.00 6.08 6.10
N ALA A 68 11.97 5.68 6.92
CA ALA A 68 12.49 6.52 8.00
C ALA A 68 13.66 7.42 7.56
N ASP A 69 14.34 7.04 6.47
CA ASP A 69 15.49 7.74 5.90
C ASP A 69 15.51 7.63 4.36
N ASP A 70 16.42 8.37 3.72
CA ASP A 70 16.55 8.38 2.26
C ASP A 70 16.94 7.01 1.69
N ALA A 71 17.71 6.21 2.43
CA ALA A 71 18.09 4.87 1.99
C ALA A 71 16.88 3.93 1.94
N ALA A 72 16.00 3.99 2.95
CA ALA A 72 14.74 3.29 3.00
C ALA A 72 13.77 3.79 1.92
N LEU A 73 13.75 5.10 1.65
CA LEU A 73 12.96 5.67 0.56
C LEU A 73 13.37 5.07 -0.79
N GLN A 74 14.68 5.05 -1.09
CA GLN A 74 15.19 4.45 -2.33
C GLN A 74 14.89 2.95 -2.39
N ALA A 75 14.99 2.24 -1.26
CA ALA A 75 14.66 0.81 -1.18
C ALA A 75 13.17 0.53 -1.44
N LEU A 76 12.26 1.40 -1.01
CA LEU A 76 10.82 1.29 -1.28
C LEU A 76 10.44 1.68 -2.71
N ARG A 77 11.25 2.50 -3.37
CA ARG A 77 11.07 2.84 -4.80
C ARG A 77 11.54 1.75 -5.74
N GLU A 78 12.28 0.74 -5.27
CA GLU A 78 12.64 -0.42 -6.08
C GLU A 78 11.37 -1.16 -6.56
N PRO A 79 11.22 -1.42 -7.86
CA PRO A 79 10.09 -2.19 -8.37
C PRO A 79 9.95 -3.52 -7.64
N LEU A 80 8.72 -3.93 -7.37
CA LEU A 80 8.45 -5.12 -6.58
C LEU A 80 8.91 -6.39 -7.29
N ALA A 81 9.57 -7.27 -6.54
CA ALA A 81 10.06 -8.53 -7.06
C ALA A 81 8.90 -9.53 -7.25
N ASN A 82 8.96 -10.29 -8.34
CA ASN A 82 8.04 -11.40 -8.58
C ASN A 82 8.60 -12.72 -8.01
N THR A 83 7.78 -13.77 -8.03
CA THR A 83 8.17 -15.10 -7.51
C THR A 83 9.39 -15.68 -8.22
N THR A 84 9.54 -15.43 -9.53
CA THR A 84 10.68 -15.93 -10.31
C THR A 84 11.99 -15.31 -9.81
N TRP A 85 12.01 -13.99 -9.62
CA TRP A 85 13.17 -13.29 -9.06
C TRP A 85 13.50 -13.80 -7.65
N VAL A 86 12.51 -13.93 -6.76
CA VAL A 86 12.74 -14.42 -5.40
C VAL A 86 13.30 -15.85 -5.41
N SER A 87 12.78 -16.72 -6.28
CA SER A 87 13.27 -18.08 -6.46
C SER A 87 14.74 -18.10 -6.91
N GLN A 88 15.12 -17.24 -7.86
CA GLN A 88 16.49 -17.11 -8.35
C GLN A 88 17.45 -16.61 -7.26
N VAL A 89 17.06 -15.58 -6.52
CA VAL A 89 17.89 -14.98 -5.45
C VAL A 89 18.06 -15.90 -4.26
N THR A 90 16.97 -16.52 -3.80
CA THR A 90 16.99 -17.38 -2.60
C THR A 90 17.48 -18.80 -2.90
N ARG A 91 17.53 -19.20 -4.18
CA ARG A 91 17.79 -20.58 -4.63
C ARG A 91 16.74 -21.60 -4.20
N VAL A 92 15.57 -21.13 -3.81
CA VAL A 92 14.44 -21.99 -3.49
C VAL A 92 13.57 -22.13 -4.74
N PRO A 93 13.31 -23.35 -5.25
CA PRO A 93 12.41 -23.56 -6.37
C PRO A 93 11.02 -22.97 -6.12
N VAL A 94 10.34 -22.49 -7.17
CA VAL A 94 9.02 -21.83 -7.04
C VAL A 94 7.98 -22.73 -6.34
N SER A 95 8.00 -24.04 -6.62
CA SER A 95 7.11 -25.01 -5.94
C SER A 95 7.37 -25.07 -4.44
N THR A 96 8.64 -25.19 -4.04
CA THR A 96 9.06 -25.20 -2.64
C THR A 96 8.77 -23.87 -1.96
N LEU A 97 8.99 -22.74 -2.64
CA LEU A 97 8.66 -21.41 -2.12
C LEU A 97 7.16 -21.30 -1.82
N ARG A 98 6.30 -21.76 -2.74
CA ARG A 98 4.84 -21.77 -2.52
C ARG A 98 4.45 -22.67 -1.35
N ASP A 99 5.07 -23.84 -1.24
CA ASP A 99 4.80 -24.75 -0.12
C ASP A 99 5.26 -24.16 1.22
N HIS A 100 6.43 -23.53 1.26
CA HIS A 100 6.94 -22.85 2.46
C HIS A 100 6.04 -21.69 2.89
N LEU A 101 5.54 -20.89 1.95
CA LEU A 101 4.58 -19.83 2.25
C LEU A 101 3.28 -20.40 2.81
N ARG A 102 2.77 -21.49 2.22
CA ARG A 102 1.53 -22.16 2.67
C ARG A 102 1.67 -22.77 4.05
N THR A 103 2.84 -23.33 4.36
CA THR A 103 3.13 -24.03 5.63
C THR A 103 3.71 -23.11 6.71
N GLY A 104 3.91 -21.82 6.41
CA GLY A 104 4.52 -20.87 7.34
C GLY A 104 6.02 -21.09 7.59
N ARG A 105 6.69 -21.90 6.76
CA ARG A 105 8.12 -22.23 6.86
C ARG A 105 9.02 -21.30 6.06
N TRP A 106 8.45 -20.23 5.50
CA TRP A 106 9.20 -19.29 4.69
C TRP A 106 10.10 -18.42 5.56
N ALA A 107 11.41 -18.45 5.29
CA ALA A 107 12.45 -17.80 6.11
C ALA A 107 12.70 -16.32 5.79
N TYR A 108 12.01 -15.79 4.76
CA TYR A 108 12.10 -14.40 4.33
C TYR A 108 10.74 -13.72 4.52
N ASP A 109 10.66 -12.43 4.18
CA ASP A 109 9.39 -11.70 4.11
C ASP A 109 8.36 -12.49 3.28
N ALA A 110 7.11 -12.53 3.77
CA ALA A 110 6.04 -13.31 3.13
C ALA A 110 5.60 -12.68 1.80
N GLY A 111 5.90 -11.40 1.58
CA GLY A 111 5.45 -10.63 0.44
C GLY A 111 3.97 -10.32 0.51
N ILE A 112 3.55 -9.39 -0.34
CA ILE A 112 2.17 -8.97 -0.50
C ILE A 112 1.49 -9.76 -1.62
N GLN A 113 0.25 -10.16 -1.37
CA GLN A 113 -0.58 -10.83 -2.35
C GLN A 113 -1.43 -9.81 -3.11
N LEU A 114 -0.98 -9.38 -4.30
CA LEU A 114 -1.69 -8.35 -5.07
C LEU A 114 -2.95 -8.86 -5.77
N GLY A 115 -2.88 -10.09 -6.30
CA GLY A 115 -3.99 -10.69 -7.01
C GLY A 115 -5.05 -11.24 -6.06
N ASP A 116 -6.20 -11.61 -6.64
CA ASP A 116 -7.32 -12.05 -5.84
C ASP A 116 -7.05 -13.35 -5.06
N THR A 117 -7.58 -13.39 -3.84
CA THR A 117 -7.51 -14.53 -2.90
C THR A 117 -8.87 -15.19 -2.69
N THR A 118 -9.95 -14.62 -3.24
CA THR A 118 -11.32 -15.10 -3.02
C THR A 118 -11.76 -16.16 -4.03
N GLY A 119 -11.17 -16.16 -5.24
CA GLY A 119 -11.33 -17.27 -6.18
C GLY A 119 -10.65 -18.54 -5.66
N GLY A 120 -11.32 -19.70 -5.74
CA GLY A 120 -10.85 -21.01 -5.24
C GLY A 120 -9.55 -21.57 -5.86
N GLY A 121 -8.80 -20.78 -6.61
CA GLY A 121 -7.48 -21.12 -7.14
C GLY A 121 -6.33 -20.53 -6.31
N PRO A 122 -5.08 -20.98 -6.51
CA PRO A 122 -3.94 -20.45 -5.78
C PRO A 122 -3.72 -18.97 -6.14
N PRO A 123 -3.60 -18.07 -5.13
CA PRO A 123 -3.43 -16.65 -5.36
C PRO A 123 -2.23 -16.37 -6.27
N ARG A 124 -2.45 -15.59 -7.33
CA ARG A 124 -1.41 -15.18 -8.31
C ARG A 124 -1.00 -13.73 -8.06
N LEU A 125 0.18 -13.30 -8.52
CA LEU A 125 0.71 -11.93 -8.33
C LEU A 125 1.21 -11.60 -6.93
N ARG A 126 1.79 -12.57 -6.21
CA ARG A 126 2.58 -12.26 -5.02
C ARG A 126 3.81 -11.42 -5.39
N ARG A 127 4.10 -10.40 -4.57
CA ARG A 127 5.18 -9.43 -4.78
C ARG A 127 5.95 -9.19 -3.48
N TRP A 128 7.23 -8.88 -3.61
CA TRP A 128 8.13 -8.65 -2.47
C TRP A 128 8.86 -7.33 -2.61
N ILE A 129 9.20 -6.72 -1.49
CA ILE A 129 10.17 -5.63 -1.42
C ILE A 129 11.57 -6.24 -1.63
N PRO A 130 12.27 -5.96 -2.74
CA PRO A 130 13.55 -6.60 -3.05
C PRO A 130 14.60 -6.40 -1.96
N ALA A 131 14.64 -5.21 -1.36
CA ALA A 131 15.59 -4.86 -0.31
C ALA A 131 15.47 -5.74 0.95
N LEU A 132 14.26 -6.21 1.31
CA LEU A 132 14.07 -7.14 2.43
C LEU A 132 14.59 -8.54 2.12
N ILE A 133 14.39 -9.03 0.89
CA ILE A 133 14.94 -10.31 0.45
C ILE A 133 16.47 -10.24 0.38
N ARG A 134 16.99 -9.15 -0.20
CA ARG A 134 18.43 -8.90 -0.37
C ARG A 134 19.14 -8.79 0.98
N SER A 135 18.63 -7.98 1.90
CA SER A 135 19.24 -7.79 3.23
C SER A 135 19.35 -9.11 3.98
N ARG A 136 18.26 -9.89 4.01
CA ARG A 136 18.24 -11.22 4.62
C ARG A 136 19.20 -12.19 3.94
N ARG A 137 19.29 -12.17 2.61
CA ARG A 137 20.18 -13.03 1.82
C ARG A 137 21.66 -12.73 2.06
N LEU A 138 22.02 -11.45 2.15
CA LEU A 138 23.39 -10.97 2.34
C LEU A 138 23.80 -10.91 3.82
N GLY A 139 22.88 -11.14 4.75
CA GLY A 139 23.15 -11.02 6.18
C GLY A 139 23.42 -9.58 6.64
N VAL A 140 22.91 -8.59 5.90
CA VAL A 140 23.04 -7.16 6.26
C VAL A 140 21.76 -6.64 6.90
N GLN A 141 21.86 -5.51 7.59
CA GLN A 141 20.70 -4.88 8.21
C GLN A 141 19.67 -4.49 7.14
N PRO A 142 18.37 -4.78 7.34
CA PRO A 142 17.32 -4.30 6.44
C PRO A 142 17.22 -2.77 6.48
N PRO A 143 16.69 -2.13 5.42
CA PRO A 143 16.43 -0.70 5.43
C PRO A 143 15.49 -0.32 6.59
N ASN A 144 15.64 0.91 7.08
CA ASN A 144 14.88 1.39 8.22
C ASN A 144 13.45 1.79 7.81
N PHE A 145 12.52 0.84 7.95
CA PHE A 145 11.11 1.08 7.72
C PHE A 145 10.37 1.31 9.03
N THR A 146 9.56 2.36 9.07
CA THR A 146 8.60 2.59 10.16
C THR A 146 7.31 1.87 9.83
N HIS A 147 6.80 1.09 10.79
CA HIS A 147 5.48 0.49 10.66
C HIS A 147 4.39 1.55 10.86
N VAL A 148 3.49 1.64 9.89
CA VAL A 148 2.36 2.57 9.92
C VAL A 148 1.07 1.77 9.74
N PRO A 149 0.06 1.95 10.60
CA PRO A 149 -1.21 1.29 10.39
C PRO A 149 -1.80 1.72 9.03
N PRO A 150 -2.43 0.79 8.28
CA PRO A 150 -3.14 1.13 7.05
C PRO A 150 -4.11 2.28 7.33
N ARG A 151 -4.12 3.30 6.45
CA ARG A 151 -5.04 4.43 6.62
C ARG A 151 -6.47 3.90 6.52
N ALA A 152 -7.31 4.24 7.50
CA ALA A 152 -8.73 4.00 7.42
C ALA A 152 -9.24 4.58 6.09
N GLN A 153 -9.97 3.78 5.32
CA GLN A 153 -10.63 4.24 4.11
C GLN A 153 -11.61 5.33 4.55
N LEU A 154 -11.52 6.54 3.96
CA LEU A 154 -12.65 7.46 4.07
C LEU A 154 -13.84 6.74 3.40
N PRO A 155 -15.03 6.76 4.01
CA PRO A 155 -16.21 6.22 3.35
C PRO A 155 -16.36 6.89 1.99
N ASP A 156 -16.59 6.06 0.98
CA ASP A 156 -16.96 6.48 -0.35
C ASP A 156 -18.33 7.16 -0.19
N ASP A 157 -18.37 8.49 -0.12
CA ASP A 157 -19.60 9.27 -0.22
C ASP A 157 -20.11 9.21 -1.69
N GLY A 158 -20.39 7.98 -2.13
CA GLY A 158 -21.06 7.63 -3.37
C GLY A 158 -22.58 7.63 -3.23
N SER A 159 -23.12 8.29 -2.22
CA SER A 159 -24.55 8.58 -2.13
C SER A 159 -24.74 10.09 -2.27
N SER A 160 -24.93 10.53 -3.51
CA SER A 160 -25.69 11.74 -3.79
C SER A 160 -27.16 11.33 -3.86
N PRO A 161 -28.03 11.66 -2.89
CA PRO A 161 -29.47 11.54 -3.08
C PRO A 161 -30.02 12.90 -3.54
N LEU A 162 -29.96 13.16 -4.84
CA LEU A 162 -31.07 13.84 -5.50
C LEU A 162 -31.87 12.73 -6.19
N ALA A 163 -33.15 12.48 -5.95
CA ALA A 163 -34.16 13.11 -5.12
C ALA A 163 -35.34 12.13 -5.03
N THR A 164 -36.07 12.07 -3.92
CA THR A 164 -37.53 11.86 -3.96
C THR A 164 -38.12 12.32 -2.64
N GLY A 165 -39.09 13.24 -2.70
CA GLY A 165 -39.73 13.82 -1.53
C GLY A 165 -40.42 12.76 -0.67
N ARG A 166 -40.21 12.89 0.64
CA ARG A 166 -41.18 12.45 1.65
C ARG A 166 -41.12 13.46 2.78
N GLU A 167 -42.12 14.32 2.80
CA GLU A 167 -42.45 15.17 3.94
C GLU A 167 -42.66 14.25 5.17
N GLY A 168 -42.06 14.61 6.30
CA GLY A 168 -42.22 13.87 7.55
C GLY A 168 -41.09 14.11 8.56
N GLU A 169 -41.27 15.14 9.37
CA GLU A 169 -40.85 15.24 10.78
C GLU A 169 -39.35 15.37 11.13
N GLY A 170 -38.98 16.60 11.50
CA GLY A 170 -38.18 16.86 12.71
C GLY A 170 -36.66 16.97 12.56
N MET A 171 -36.16 18.07 12.01
CA MET A 171 -34.79 18.52 12.29
C MET A 171 -34.72 19.09 13.72
N PRO A 172 -33.79 18.66 14.59
CA PRO A 172 -33.25 19.55 15.59
C PRO A 172 -32.31 20.53 14.89
N ALA A 173 -32.56 21.82 15.08
CA ALA A 173 -31.84 22.92 14.47
C ALA A 173 -30.35 22.86 14.78
N PHE A 174 -29.53 23.08 13.75
CA PHE A 174 -28.07 23.12 13.79
C PHE A 174 -27.49 24.33 14.56
N GLU A 175 -28.34 25.08 15.28
CA GLU A 175 -27.97 26.31 16.00
C GLU A 175 -27.42 26.06 17.42
N ASP A 176 -27.64 24.89 18.02
CA ASP A 176 -27.29 24.66 19.43
C ASP A 176 -25.83 24.25 19.68
N VAL A 177 -25.09 23.81 18.65
CA VAL A 177 -23.69 23.36 18.84
C VAL A 177 -22.73 24.54 19.00
N PHE A 178 -23.00 25.66 18.30
CA PHE A 178 -22.16 26.85 18.38
C PHE A 178 -22.38 27.64 19.68
N SER A 179 -23.60 27.66 20.21
CA SER A 179 -23.93 28.32 21.47
C SER A 179 -23.32 27.63 22.70
N ALA A 180 -23.14 26.30 22.64
CA ALA A 180 -22.50 25.53 23.71
C ALA A 180 -20.99 25.79 23.85
N LEU A 181 -20.31 26.22 22.77
CA LEU A 181 -18.87 26.45 22.78
C LEU A 181 -18.45 27.82 23.34
N PHE A 182 -19.35 28.81 23.33
CA PHE A 182 -19.05 30.19 23.73
C PHE A 182 -19.89 30.70 24.92
N GLY A 183 -20.76 29.86 25.50
CA GLY A 183 -21.71 30.25 26.55
C GLY A 183 -21.24 30.20 28.00
N ALA A 184 -19.99 29.81 28.30
CA ALA A 184 -19.49 29.72 29.67
C ALA A 184 -18.52 30.87 29.99
N GLY A 185 -19.06 32.02 30.39
CA GLY A 185 -18.23 33.16 30.81
C GLY A 185 -19.02 34.39 31.27
N SER A 186 -19.93 34.27 32.22
CA SER A 186 -20.46 35.42 32.96
C SER A 186 -19.83 35.49 34.36
N GLY A 187 -19.16 36.60 34.66
CA GLY A 187 -18.69 36.86 36.02
C GLY A 187 -17.65 37.98 36.18
N PHE A 188 -17.98 39.22 35.81
CA PHE A 188 -17.32 40.40 36.40
C PHE A 188 -18.26 41.03 37.42
N PRO A 189 -17.93 41.06 38.73
CA PRO A 189 -18.41 42.09 39.61
C PRO A 189 -17.41 43.25 39.71
N ARG A 190 -17.98 44.45 39.83
CA ARG A 190 -17.31 45.74 40.05
C ARG A 190 -16.64 45.82 41.42
#